data_AF-A0A0K8P7I0-F1
#
_entry.id   AF-A0A0K8P7I0-F1
#
_cell.length_a   1.000
_cell.length_b   1.000
_cell.length_c   1.000
_cell.angle_alpha   90.00
_cell.angle_beta   90.00
_cell.angle_gamma   90.00
#
_symmetry.space_group_name_H-M   'P 1'
#
loop_
_entity.id
_entity.type
_entity.pdbx_description
1 polymer ?
#
loop_
_entity_poly.entity_id
_entity_poly.type
_entity_poly.pdbx_seq_one_letter_code
_entity_poly.pdbx_strand_id
1 'polypeptide(L)'
;MQLYEHEVLVYVWRFSGFRTGHASIKLKAPGLLNPAANGKQHQYVSWWPRGGPNDPGGLRWRDAAPSTSYRSDRREELSPKTRQALASGRFKAMGRQKASLPYEPKLGEDPLTDANAWGLSADAKIRLPGLGNAGLVFGLDIGAMVRWWNLFTHSGSNEFNILKLNCSRVAAMCLLAGGAARYCKPPTRAFNLWTPNSIEAWALKLDSALKARNEAAKEIELERLPSNDQPPSYLLDVGTWQKATKPGSFSVRRGQVLKIDKLLHEYGVVAGRTDAEGQREALNVLEQILGQVHSHIVQKGDGSRNREVVLQLGQHVLKLYRERSVRLALLKQSQAKNLVGASKYQLLDEYNALMAEGLKLGTESWGQ
;
A
#
# COMPACT_ATOMS: atom_id res chain seq x y z
N MET A 1 -8.86 -19.23 -8.12
CA MET A 1 -8.59 -17.87 -7.61
C MET A 1 -7.74 -18.00 -6.36
N GLN A 2 -6.55 -17.42 -6.32
CA GLN A 2 -5.64 -17.56 -5.18
C GLN A 2 -6.16 -16.69 -4.02
N LEU A 3 -6.29 -17.27 -2.83
CA LEU A 3 -6.66 -16.56 -1.62
C LEU A 3 -5.39 -16.28 -0.82
N TYR A 4 -5.16 -15.02 -0.48
CA TYR A 4 -4.07 -14.63 0.40
C TYR A 4 -4.56 -14.61 1.85
N GLU A 5 -3.69 -15.02 2.75
CA GLU A 5 -3.88 -14.88 4.19
C GLU A 5 -3.80 -13.39 4.58
N HIS A 6 -2.80 -12.70 4.04
CA HIS A 6 -2.63 -11.25 4.12
C HIS A 6 -3.03 -10.63 2.77
N GLU A 7 -4.15 -9.93 2.70
CA GLU A 7 -4.73 -9.44 1.45
C GLU A 7 -5.06 -7.95 1.51
N VAL A 8 -4.72 -7.24 0.45
CA VAL A 8 -5.19 -5.88 0.16
C VAL A 8 -6.09 -5.96 -1.06
N LEU A 9 -7.39 -5.71 -0.88
CA LEU A 9 -8.37 -5.76 -1.95
C LEU A 9 -8.82 -4.35 -2.33
N VAL A 10 -8.46 -3.92 -3.54
CA VAL A 10 -8.81 -2.62 -4.10
C VAL A 10 -10.12 -2.76 -4.87
N TYR A 11 -11.15 -2.06 -4.42
CA TYR A 11 -12.43 -1.96 -5.10
C TYR A 11 -12.48 -0.65 -5.89
N VAL A 12 -12.86 -0.74 -7.15
CA VAL A 12 -13.02 0.43 -8.01
C VAL A 12 -14.40 0.42 -8.68
N TRP A 13 -15.08 1.55 -8.56
CA TRP A 13 -16.21 1.93 -9.38
C TRP A 13 -15.71 3.02 -10.34
N ARG A 14 -15.58 2.69 -11.61
CA ARG A 14 -15.07 3.59 -12.64
C ARG A 14 -16.00 4.79 -12.79
N PHE A 15 -15.42 5.95 -13.08
CA PHE A 15 -16.21 7.05 -13.58
C PHE A 15 -16.41 6.87 -15.09
N SER A 16 -17.62 7.11 -15.59
CA SER A 16 -17.97 7.05 -17.01
C SER A 16 -19.19 7.93 -17.29
N GLY A 17 -19.11 8.84 -18.27
CA GLY A 17 -20.19 9.79 -18.57
C GLY A 17 -20.61 10.58 -17.31
N PHE A 18 -21.86 10.42 -16.89
CA PHE A 18 -22.43 11.04 -15.68
C PHE A 18 -22.21 10.23 -14.39
N ARG A 19 -21.61 9.03 -14.46
CA ARG A 19 -21.34 8.19 -13.29
C ARG A 19 -20.16 8.75 -12.50
N THR A 20 -20.39 9.17 -11.26
CA THR A 20 -19.29 9.49 -10.35
C THR A 20 -18.65 8.19 -9.89
N GLY A 21 -17.35 8.04 -10.11
CA GLY A 21 -16.66 6.83 -9.65
C GLY A 21 -16.24 6.89 -8.18
N HIS A 22 -15.79 5.76 -7.65
CA HIS A 22 -15.33 5.60 -6.28
C HIS A 22 -14.17 4.59 -6.21
N ALA A 23 -13.31 4.71 -5.20
CA ALA A 23 -12.31 3.69 -4.89
C ALA A 23 -12.28 3.46 -3.37
N SER A 24 -12.18 2.20 -2.98
CA SER A 24 -12.04 1.79 -1.58
C SER A 24 -11.09 0.60 -1.47
N ILE A 25 -10.56 0.39 -0.27
CA ILE A 25 -9.60 -0.68 0.01
C ILE A 25 -10.10 -1.50 1.20
N LYS A 26 -10.00 -2.81 1.09
CA LYS A 26 -10.17 -3.73 2.21
C LYS A 26 -8.83 -4.37 2.55
N LEU A 27 -8.47 -4.28 3.81
CA LEU A 27 -7.30 -4.90 4.40
C LEU A 27 -7.76 -6.14 5.14
N LYS A 28 -7.08 -7.27 4.93
CA LYS A 28 -7.32 -8.53 5.63
C LYS A 28 -5.97 -9.09 6.06
N ALA A 29 -5.84 -9.40 7.34
CA ALA A 29 -4.67 -10.11 7.88
C ALA A 29 -5.08 -10.84 9.17
N PRO A 30 -4.45 -11.98 9.50
CA PRO A 30 -4.61 -12.62 10.79
C PRO A 30 -4.29 -11.65 11.92
N GLY A 31 -5.08 -11.66 12.98
CA GLY A 31 -4.88 -10.77 14.13
C GLY A 31 -5.23 -9.30 13.87
N LEU A 32 -5.66 -8.93 12.65
CA LEU A 32 -6.22 -7.60 12.38
C LEU A 32 -7.60 -7.49 13.03
N LEU A 33 -7.64 -7.23 14.32
CA LEU A 33 -8.90 -7.02 15.03
C LEU A 33 -9.44 -5.65 14.64
N ASN A 34 -10.61 -5.65 14.02
CA ASN A 34 -11.43 -4.45 13.90
C ASN A 34 -12.39 -4.43 15.10
N PRO A 35 -12.16 -3.57 16.11
CA PRO A 35 -12.99 -3.53 17.32
C PRO A 35 -14.45 -3.19 17.00
N ALA A 36 -14.68 -2.51 15.88
CA ALA A 36 -15.98 -2.05 15.41
C ALA A 36 -16.81 -3.11 14.72
N ALA A 37 -16.17 -4.20 14.27
CA ALA A 37 -16.77 -5.17 13.37
C ALA A 37 -16.99 -6.52 14.06
N ASN A 38 -17.26 -6.53 15.36
CA ASN A 38 -17.48 -7.74 16.18
C ASN A 38 -16.38 -8.79 16.02
N GLY A 39 -15.11 -8.37 15.99
CA GLY A 39 -13.97 -9.29 15.86
C GLY A 39 -13.67 -9.78 14.44
N LYS A 40 -14.32 -9.23 13.40
CA LYS A 40 -13.97 -9.54 12.00
C LYS A 40 -12.54 -9.12 11.69
N GLN A 41 -11.81 -10.00 11.01
CA GLN A 41 -10.39 -9.83 10.64
C GLN A 41 -10.17 -8.95 9.40
N HIS A 42 -10.93 -7.87 9.26
CA HIS A 42 -10.77 -6.95 8.12
C HIS A 42 -11.10 -5.49 8.45
N GLN A 43 -10.37 -4.59 7.81
CA GLN A 43 -10.55 -3.14 7.91
C GLN A 43 -10.81 -2.56 6.52
N TYR A 44 -11.76 -1.63 6.43
CA TYR A 44 -12.02 -0.90 5.20
C TYR A 44 -11.45 0.51 5.29
N VAL A 45 -10.83 0.95 4.20
CA VAL A 45 -10.25 2.27 4.01
C VAL A 45 -10.98 2.94 2.85
N SER A 46 -11.33 4.21 3.04
CA SER A 46 -12.09 4.98 2.05
C SER A 46 -13.45 4.35 1.71
N TRP A 47 -14.15 3.81 2.72
CA TRP A 47 -15.54 3.37 2.59
C TRP A 47 -16.48 4.46 3.14
N TRP A 48 -17.52 4.84 2.38
CA TRP A 48 -18.51 5.82 2.84
C TRP A 48 -19.28 5.26 4.05
N PRO A 49 -19.34 5.97 5.20
CA PRO A 49 -20.18 5.53 6.31
C PRO A 49 -21.67 5.70 5.96
N ARG A 50 -22.51 4.75 6.37
CA ARG A 50 -23.97 4.83 6.23
C ARG A 50 -24.52 5.94 7.14
N GLY A 51 -25.30 6.89 6.60
CA GLY A 51 -26.19 7.78 7.34
C GLY A 51 -27.63 7.25 7.32
N GLY A 52 -28.18 6.89 8.47
CA GLY A 52 -29.58 6.45 8.61
C GLY A 52 -30.42 7.49 9.38
N PRO A 53 -31.74 7.57 9.14
CA PRO A 53 -32.62 8.62 9.70
C PRO A 53 -32.81 8.61 11.22
N ASN A 54 -32.32 7.59 11.93
CA ASN A 54 -32.44 7.45 13.39
C ASN A 54 -31.07 7.40 14.11
N ASP A 55 -30.01 7.93 13.49
CA ASP A 55 -28.64 7.79 14.01
C ASP A 55 -28.26 9.01 14.90
N PRO A 56 -28.08 8.84 16.23
CA PRO A 56 -27.65 9.92 17.11
C PRO A 56 -26.14 10.13 16.93
N GLY A 57 -25.78 11.06 16.05
CA GLY A 57 -24.40 11.36 15.66
C GLY A 57 -23.38 11.33 16.82
N GLY A 58 -22.47 10.36 16.78
CA GLY A 58 -21.35 10.24 17.72
C GLY A 58 -20.17 9.48 17.11
N LEU A 59 -18.96 9.81 17.60
CA LEU A 59 -17.64 9.24 17.27
C LEU A 59 -17.53 7.74 17.61
N ARG A 60 -18.29 6.88 16.93
CA ARG A 60 -18.16 5.42 17.02
C ARG A 60 -17.76 4.83 15.69
N TRP A 61 -16.78 3.93 15.75
CA TRP A 61 -16.33 3.09 14.65
C TRP A 61 -17.50 2.24 14.11
N ARG A 62 -17.62 2.07 12.78
CA ARG A 62 -18.79 1.46 12.11
C ARG A 62 -18.43 0.22 11.30
N ASP A 63 -19.37 -0.72 11.18
CA ASP A 63 -19.36 -1.79 10.17
C ASP A 63 -19.58 -1.18 8.76
N ALA A 64 -18.77 -1.59 7.78
CA ALA A 64 -18.90 -1.13 6.40
C ALA A 64 -20.10 -1.80 5.70
N ALA A 65 -21.11 -1.00 5.34
CA ALA A 65 -22.23 -1.39 4.47
C ALA A 65 -22.43 -0.32 3.38
N PRO A 66 -22.83 -0.68 2.14
CA PRO A 66 -23.01 0.29 1.06
C PRO A 66 -24.16 1.27 1.32
N SER A 67 -23.93 2.57 1.07
CA SER A 67 -24.98 3.61 1.11
C SER A 67 -25.83 3.58 -0.16
N THR A 68 -27.11 3.93 -0.08
CA THR A 68 -28.02 3.92 -1.24
C THR A 68 -28.05 5.22 -2.05
N SER A 69 -27.46 6.34 -1.61
CA SER A 69 -27.35 7.54 -2.47
C SER A 69 -26.29 8.56 -2.01
N TYR A 70 -25.26 8.73 -2.83
CA TYR A 70 -24.13 9.68 -2.70
C TYR A 70 -24.53 11.17 -2.55
N ARG A 71 -25.72 11.53 -3.04
CA ARG A 71 -26.15 12.95 -3.16
C ARG A 71 -26.70 13.53 -1.87
N SER A 72 -27.27 12.71 -0.99
CA SER A 72 -27.83 13.16 0.30
C SER A 72 -26.70 13.47 1.29
N ASP A 73 -25.78 12.52 1.45
CA ASP A 73 -24.70 12.61 2.44
C ASP A 73 -23.73 13.75 2.10
N ARG A 74 -23.35 13.92 0.84
CA ARG A 74 -22.48 15.06 0.43
C ARG A 74 -23.13 16.42 0.68
N ARG A 75 -24.45 16.54 0.49
CA ARG A 75 -25.18 17.82 0.64
C ARG A 75 -25.42 18.14 2.11
N GLU A 76 -25.69 17.13 2.93
CA GLU A 76 -25.81 17.27 4.38
C GLU A 76 -24.44 17.50 5.05
N GLU A 77 -23.37 16.81 4.64
CA GLU A 77 -22.03 16.97 5.22
C GLU A 77 -21.37 18.32 4.88
N LEU A 78 -21.66 18.90 3.70
CA LEU A 78 -21.03 20.14 3.24
C LEU A 78 -21.86 21.41 3.47
N SER A 79 -23.08 21.31 4.01
CA SER A 79 -23.97 22.46 4.12
C SER A 79 -23.46 23.52 5.11
N PRO A 80 -23.74 24.82 4.88
CA PRO A 80 -23.47 25.88 5.86
C PRO A 80 -24.13 25.62 7.22
N LYS A 81 -25.29 24.96 7.24
CA LYS A 81 -26.02 24.59 8.47
C LYS A 81 -25.33 23.50 9.27
N THR A 82 -24.72 22.51 8.62
CA THR A 82 -23.95 21.44 9.29
C THR A 82 -22.67 22.01 9.90
N ARG A 83 -22.00 22.95 9.21
CA ARG A 83 -20.90 23.74 9.78
C ARG A 83 -21.35 24.56 11.00
N GLN A 84 -22.53 25.17 10.96
CA GLN A 84 -23.08 25.93 12.08
C GLN A 84 -23.51 25.05 13.26
N ALA A 85 -24.04 23.84 13.00
CA ALA A 85 -24.40 22.86 14.02
C ALA A 85 -23.17 22.24 14.70
N LEU A 86 -22.11 21.97 13.95
CA LEU A 86 -20.81 21.53 14.48
C LEU A 86 -20.15 22.63 15.33
N ALA A 87 -20.24 23.89 14.91
CA ALA A 87 -19.72 25.03 15.66
C ALA A 87 -20.53 25.37 16.94
N SER A 88 -21.83 25.03 16.98
CA SER A 88 -22.73 25.37 18.09
C SER A 88 -23.04 24.20 19.03
N GLY A 89 -22.60 22.99 18.71
CA GLY A 89 -22.79 21.79 19.54
C GLY A 89 -24.25 21.32 19.68
N ARG A 90 -25.19 21.85 18.89
CA ARG A 90 -26.61 21.52 18.96
C ARG A 90 -27.10 20.97 17.61
N PHE A 91 -27.46 19.69 17.59
CA PHE A 91 -28.14 19.06 16.46
C PHE A 91 -29.64 18.94 16.73
N LYS A 92 -30.49 19.51 15.87
CA LYS A 92 -31.91 19.17 15.78
C LYS A 92 -32.10 18.24 14.58
N ALA A 93 -32.66 17.05 14.79
CA ALA A 93 -32.99 16.13 13.72
C ALA A 93 -33.97 16.78 12.73
N MET A 94 -33.63 16.77 11.45
CA MET A 94 -34.48 17.36 10.41
C MET A 94 -35.57 16.37 10.00
N GLY A 95 -36.84 16.78 10.17
CA GLY A 95 -37.95 16.15 9.48
C GLY A 95 -37.81 16.37 7.97
N ARG A 96 -37.96 15.30 7.18
CA ARG A 96 -37.90 15.32 5.70
C ARG A 96 -38.98 16.26 5.15
N GLN A 97 -38.63 17.49 4.75
CA GLN A 97 -39.44 18.25 3.79
C GLN A 97 -39.08 17.81 2.37
N LYS A 98 -39.97 17.04 1.75
CA LYS A 98 -39.96 16.79 0.30
C LYS A 98 -40.28 18.10 -0.42
N ALA A 99 -39.27 18.87 -0.80
CA ALA A 99 -39.44 19.93 -1.78
C ALA A 99 -39.52 19.29 -3.17
N SER A 100 -40.70 19.39 -3.79
CA SER A 100 -40.96 19.03 -5.20
C SER A 100 -40.22 20.00 -6.12
N LEU A 101 -39.03 19.61 -6.56
CA LEU A 101 -38.35 20.24 -7.70
C LEU A 101 -38.58 19.38 -8.97
N PRO A 102 -38.61 20.00 -10.16
CA PRO A 102 -38.76 19.29 -11.43
C PRO A 102 -37.64 18.26 -11.59
N TYR A 103 -38.01 17.09 -12.11
CA TYR A 103 -37.22 15.86 -12.22
C TYR A 103 -35.78 16.12 -12.68
N GLU A 104 -34.87 16.26 -11.72
CA GLU A 104 -33.44 16.08 -11.95
C GLU A 104 -33.17 14.58 -11.93
N PRO A 105 -32.55 13.99 -12.98
CA PRO A 105 -32.23 12.57 -12.99
C PRO A 105 -31.40 12.23 -11.75
N LYS A 106 -31.86 11.24 -10.99
CA LYS A 106 -31.16 10.77 -9.80
C LYS A 106 -29.86 10.10 -10.25
N LEU A 107 -28.73 10.74 -9.95
CA LEU A 107 -27.40 10.14 -10.05
C LEU A 107 -27.36 8.85 -9.23
N GLY A 108 -27.51 7.68 -9.87
CA GLY A 108 -27.71 6.44 -9.12
C GLY A 108 -28.46 5.35 -9.85
N GLU A 109 -29.48 5.75 -10.62
CA GLU A 109 -30.42 4.83 -11.22
C GLU A 109 -30.01 4.58 -12.68
N ASP A 110 -30.10 3.32 -13.11
CA ASP A 110 -30.05 3.01 -14.54
C ASP A 110 -31.30 3.65 -15.17
N PRO A 111 -31.15 4.58 -16.12
CA PRO A 111 -32.27 5.31 -16.70
C PRO A 111 -33.25 4.40 -17.45
N LEU A 112 -32.87 3.15 -17.75
CA LEU A 112 -33.72 2.16 -18.41
C LEU A 112 -34.48 1.26 -17.42
N THR A 113 -33.95 1.05 -16.21
CA THR A 113 -34.47 0.04 -15.28
C THR A 113 -34.92 0.59 -13.93
N ASP A 114 -34.64 1.87 -13.63
CA ASP A 114 -34.94 2.54 -12.35
C ASP A 114 -34.34 1.82 -11.13
N ALA A 115 -33.51 0.79 -11.36
CA ALA A 115 -32.78 0.05 -10.35
C ALA A 115 -31.54 0.87 -9.94
N ASN A 116 -31.15 0.74 -8.68
CA ASN A 116 -29.91 1.33 -8.18
C ASN A 116 -28.71 0.63 -8.86
N ALA A 117 -28.32 1.14 -10.04
CA ALA A 117 -27.16 0.68 -10.78
C ALA A 117 -25.86 0.98 -10.01
N TRP A 118 -25.96 1.83 -8.99
CA TRP A 118 -24.88 2.19 -8.11
C TRP A 118 -24.87 1.25 -6.89
N GLY A 119 -23.76 0.54 -6.70
CA GLY A 119 -23.42 -0.01 -5.39
C GLY A 119 -23.67 -1.50 -5.13
N LEU A 120 -24.10 -2.30 -6.11
CA LEU A 120 -24.19 -3.76 -5.89
C LEU A 120 -22.83 -4.45 -5.96
N SER A 121 -21.95 -4.05 -6.87
CA SER A 121 -20.58 -4.56 -6.93
C SER A 121 -19.62 -3.54 -7.54
N ALA A 122 -18.34 -3.61 -7.17
CA ALA A 122 -17.28 -2.83 -7.81
C ALA A 122 -17.05 -3.33 -9.23
N ASP A 123 -16.81 -2.41 -10.17
CA ASP A 123 -16.48 -2.76 -11.57
C ASP A 123 -15.14 -3.49 -11.67
N ALA A 124 -14.23 -3.21 -10.73
CA ALA A 124 -12.98 -3.94 -10.56
C ALA A 124 -12.71 -4.28 -9.09
N LYS A 125 -12.17 -5.48 -8.86
CA LYS A 125 -11.75 -6.00 -7.55
C LYS A 125 -10.33 -6.55 -7.69
N ILE A 126 -9.32 -5.71 -7.45
CA ILE A 126 -7.91 -6.09 -7.59
C ILE A 126 -7.37 -6.60 -6.26
N ARG A 127 -6.94 -7.87 -6.24
CA ARG A 127 -6.31 -8.50 -5.08
C ARG A 127 -4.81 -8.29 -5.14
N LEU A 128 -4.24 -7.69 -4.11
CA LEU A 128 -2.82 -7.46 -3.96
C LEU A 128 -2.32 -8.25 -2.74
N PRO A 129 -1.16 -8.92 -2.84
CA PRO A 129 -0.61 -9.67 -1.72
C PRO A 129 -0.10 -8.72 -0.63
N GLY A 130 -0.44 -8.99 0.62
CA GLY A 130 0.21 -8.40 1.79
C GLY A 130 1.53 -9.09 2.12
N LEU A 131 2.44 -8.38 2.80
CA LEU A 131 3.63 -8.99 3.40
C LEU A 131 3.22 -10.04 4.44
N GLY A 132 3.97 -11.15 4.51
CA GLY A 132 3.74 -12.23 5.48
C GLY A 132 2.92 -13.41 4.95
N ASN A 133 2.47 -13.41 3.70
CA ASN A 133 1.87 -14.60 3.09
C ASN A 133 2.90 -15.73 2.94
N ALA A 134 2.52 -16.95 3.32
CA ALA A 134 3.32 -18.14 3.06
C ALA A 134 3.62 -18.29 1.55
N GLY A 135 4.90 -18.50 1.23
CA GLY A 135 5.37 -18.67 -0.15
C GLY A 135 5.47 -17.38 -0.97
N LEU A 136 5.21 -16.20 -0.40
CA LEU A 136 5.45 -14.92 -1.05
C LEU A 136 6.56 -14.15 -0.32
N VAL A 137 7.42 -13.50 -1.10
CA VAL A 137 8.50 -12.65 -0.56
C VAL A 137 8.11 -11.18 -0.58
N PHE A 138 7.38 -10.77 -1.61
CA PHE A 138 7.00 -9.38 -1.84
C PHE A 138 5.50 -9.17 -1.65
N GLY A 139 5.13 -8.04 -1.06
CA GLY A 139 3.75 -7.66 -0.78
C GLY A 139 3.65 -6.28 -0.13
N LEU A 140 2.42 -5.82 0.13
CA LEU A 140 2.14 -4.55 0.79
C LEU A 140 2.19 -4.68 2.32
N ASP A 141 2.72 -3.66 3.00
CA ASP A 141 2.77 -3.59 4.47
C ASP A 141 1.40 -3.22 5.05
N ILE A 142 0.53 -4.22 5.27
CA ILE A 142 -0.82 -4.02 5.81
C ILE A 142 -0.78 -3.29 7.16
N GLY A 143 0.19 -3.59 8.03
CA GLY A 143 0.33 -2.90 9.31
C GLY A 143 0.56 -1.40 9.15
N ALA A 144 1.36 -0.99 8.17
CA ALA A 144 1.55 0.42 7.84
C ALA A 144 0.29 1.07 7.26
N MET A 145 -0.45 0.37 6.42
CA MET A 145 -1.72 0.84 5.88
C MET A 145 -2.75 1.12 6.99
N VAL A 146 -2.84 0.21 7.98
CA VAL A 146 -3.73 0.32 9.15
C VAL A 146 -3.35 1.49 10.05
N ARG A 147 -2.05 1.62 10.38
CA ARG A 147 -1.56 2.74 11.21
C ARG A 147 -1.83 4.08 10.54
N TRP A 148 -1.49 4.18 9.25
CA TRP A 148 -1.78 5.39 8.47
C TRP A 148 -3.27 5.71 8.48
N TRP A 149 -4.14 4.72 8.32
CA TRP A 149 -5.59 4.93 8.33
C TRP A 149 -6.08 5.40 9.70
N ASN A 150 -5.56 4.85 10.79
CA ASN A 150 -5.90 5.28 12.15
C ASN A 150 -5.46 6.73 12.38
N LEU A 151 -4.23 7.10 12.00
CA LEU A 151 -3.77 8.50 12.04
C LEU A 151 -4.64 9.43 11.20
N PHE A 152 -4.93 9.01 9.96
CA PHE A 152 -5.75 9.75 8.99
C PHE A 152 -7.21 9.91 9.41
N THR A 153 -7.73 9.09 10.33
CA THR A 153 -9.09 9.22 10.84
C THR A 153 -9.15 10.01 12.15
N HIS A 154 -8.05 10.05 12.92
CA HIS A 154 -8.01 10.64 14.26
C HIS A 154 -7.33 12.02 14.35
N SER A 155 -6.61 12.48 13.32
CA SER A 155 -6.10 13.86 13.34
C SER A 155 -7.26 14.86 13.32
N GLY A 156 -7.34 15.74 14.32
CA GLY A 156 -8.51 16.61 14.56
C GLY A 156 -8.84 17.63 13.46
N SER A 157 -8.03 17.70 12.40
CA SER A 157 -8.28 18.47 11.17
C SER A 157 -9.02 17.69 10.08
N ASN A 158 -9.37 16.41 10.32
CA ASN A 158 -9.83 15.50 9.26
C ASN A 158 -11.25 15.71 8.77
N GLU A 159 -12.11 16.33 9.57
CA GLU A 159 -13.40 16.83 9.07
C GLU A 159 -13.17 17.77 7.88
N PHE A 160 -12.06 18.53 7.86
CA PHE A 160 -11.67 19.37 6.74
C PHE A 160 -10.88 18.64 5.64
N ASN A 161 -10.12 17.60 5.97
CA ASN A 161 -9.30 16.85 4.99
C ASN A 161 -10.12 15.85 4.17
N ILE A 162 -11.11 15.17 4.76
CA ILE A 162 -12.03 14.29 4.02
C ILE A 162 -12.83 15.10 2.98
N LEU A 163 -13.15 16.36 3.29
CA LEU A 163 -13.84 17.26 2.35
C LEU A 163 -12.92 17.76 1.22
N LYS A 164 -11.60 17.76 1.42
CA LYS A 164 -10.59 18.18 0.42
C LYS A 164 -10.00 17.02 -0.39
N LEU A 165 -10.08 15.79 0.12
CA LEU A 165 -9.51 14.60 -0.49
C LEU A 165 -10.64 13.71 -1.01
N ASN A 166 -10.65 13.43 -2.31
CA ASN A 166 -11.58 12.45 -2.84
C ASN A 166 -11.20 11.03 -2.38
N CYS A 167 -12.16 10.11 -2.42
CA CYS A 167 -11.97 8.70 -2.05
C CYS A 167 -10.77 8.02 -2.77
N SER A 168 -10.56 8.33 -4.04
CA SER A 168 -9.41 7.83 -4.80
C SER A 168 -8.08 8.31 -4.22
N ARG A 169 -8.04 9.54 -3.72
CA ARG A 169 -6.88 10.11 -3.03
C ARG A 169 -6.56 9.36 -1.76
N VAL A 170 -7.59 9.13 -0.93
CA VAL A 170 -7.46 8.35 0.30
C VAL A 170 -7.01 6.91 0.00
N ALA A 171 -7.61 6.24 -0.99
CA ALA A 171 -7.23 4.90 -1.39
C ALA A 171 -5.75 4.82 -1.82
N ALA A 172 -5.27 5.73 -2.67
CA ALA A 172 -3.87 5.66 -3.08
C ALA A 172 -2.88 6.13 -2.00
N MET A 173 -3.26 7.04 -1.09
CA MET A 173 -2.43 7.34 0.08
C MET A 173 -2.28 6.10 0.99
N CYS A 174 -3.34 5.30 1.12
CA CYS A 174 -3.27 4.03 1.81
C CYS A 174 -2.32 3.05 1.11
N LEU A 175 -2.40 2.90 -0.22
CA LEU A 175 -1.47 2.06 -0.99
C LEU A 175 -0.02 2.54 -0.84
N LEU A 176 0.21 3.86 -0.86
CA LEU A 176 1.53 4.45 -0.61
C LEU A 176 2.04 4.11 0.80
N ALA A 177 1.18 4.19 1.82
CA ALA A 177 1.54 3.79 3.18
C ALA A 177 1.93 2.29 3.27
N GLY A 178 1.30 1.44 2.45
CA GLY A 178 1.68 0.03 2.27
C GLY A 178 2.99 -0.19 1.49
N GLY A 179 3.63 0.88 1.03
CA GLY A 179 4.88 0.86 0.29
C GLY A 179 4.71 0.53 -1.20
N ALA A 180 3.53 0.77 -1.79
CA ALA A 180 3.25 0.49 -3.20
C ALA A 180 4.24 1.19 -4.17
N ALA A 181 4.73 2.38 -3.81
CA ALA A 181 5.68 3.14 -4.63
C ALA A 181 7.01 2.42 -4.88
N ARG A 182 7.38 1.45 -4.03
CA ARG A 182 8.57 0.59 -4.26
C ARG A 182 8.41 -0.30 -5.48
N TYR A 183 7.17 -0.72 -5.76
CA TYR A 183 6.88 -1.71 -6.78
C TYR A 183 6.55 -1.10 -8.13
N CYS A 184 5.80 0.00 -8.13
CA CYS A 184 5.45 0.74 -9.34
C CYS A 184 5.20 2.22 -9.05
N LYS A 185 5.51 3.09 -10.02
CA LYS A 185 5.32 4.54 -9.88
C LYS A 185 3.84 4.88 -9.64
N PRO A 186 3.53 5.73 -8.65
CA PRO A 186 2.18 6.23 -8.48
C PRO A 186 1.76 7.06 -9.71
N PRO A 187 0.45 7.19 -9.98
CA PRO A 187 -0.02 7.96 -11.12
C PRO A 187 0.42 9.42 -11.00
N THR A 188 1.30 9.83 -11.92
CA THR A 188 1.73 11.21 -12.13
C THR A 188 0.60 11.96 -12.81
N ARG A 189 -0.22 12.66 -12.04
CA ARG A 189 -1.10 13.69 -12.61
C ARG A 189 -0.81 15.02 -11.96
N ALA A 190 -0.45 15.99 -12.80
CA ALA A 190 -0.51 17.40 -12.45
C ALA A 190 -1.95 17.72 -11.98
N PHE A 191 -2.08 18.51 -10.92
CA PHE A 191 -3.36 18.96 -10.32
C PHE A 191 -4.15 17.95 -9.46
N ASN A 192 -3.51 17.22 -8.53
CA ASN A 192 -4.16 16.62 -7.34
C ASN A 192 -5.38 15.69 -7.58
N LEU A 193 -5.69 15.33 -8.82
CA LEU A 193 -6.91 14.62 -9.21
C LEU A 193 -6.60 13.16 -9.51
N TRP A 194 -6.40 12.39 -8.44
CA TRP A 194 -6.52 10.94 -8.53
C TRP A 194 -7.99 10.59 -8.74
N THR A 195 -8.26 9.79 -9.77
CA THR A 195 -9.58 9.32 -10.14
C THR A 195 -9.68 7.81 -9.94
N PRO A 196 -10.88 7.25 -9.79
CA PRO A 196 -11.08 5.80 -9.66
C PRO A 196 -10.38 4.99 -10.75
N ASN A 197 -10.50 5.42 -12.01
CA ASN A 197 -9.87 4.76 -13.15
C ASN A 197 -8.32 4.83 -13.06
N SER A 198 -7.76 5.92 -12.52
CA SER A 198 -6.31 5.99 -12.29
C SER A 198 -5.84 5.08 -11.15
N ILE A 199 -6.67 4.89 -10.11
CA ILE A 199 -6.39 3.96 -9.01
C ILE A 199 -6.44 2.52 -9.52
N GLU A 200 -7.42 2.19 -10.35
CA GLU A 200 -7.51 0.89 -11.00
C GLU A 200 -6.27 0.59 -11.84
N ALA A 201 -5.92 1.49 -12.77
CA ALA A 201 -4.78 1.31 -13.65
C ALA A 201 -3.48 1.15 -12.83
N TRP A 202 -3.34 1.90 -11.74
CA TRP A 202 -2.19 1.76 -10.85
C TRP A 202 -2.19 0.44 -10.08
N ALA A 203 -3.34 0.02 -9.53
CA ALA A 203 -3.48 -1.24 -8.81
C ALA A 203 -3.21 -2.45 -9.72
N LEU A 204 -3.64 -2.43 -10.98
CA LEU A 204 -3.31 -3.47 -11.96
C LEU A 204 -1.81 -3.53 -12.25
N LYS A 205 -1.16 -2.37 -12.47
CA LYS A 205 0.30 -2.32 -12.64
C LYS A 205 1.04 -2.84 -11.41
N LEU A 206 0.54 -2.51 -10.23
CA LEU A 206 1.08 -2.97 -8.95
C LEU A 206 0.95 -4.50 -8.79
N ASP A 207 -0.20 -5.07 -9.13
CA ASP A 207 -0.43 -6.52 -9.13
C ASP A 207 0.58 -7.24 -10.06
N SER A 208 0.70 -6.79 -11.31
CA SER A 208 1.67 -7.34 -12.25
C SER A 208 3.11 -7.24 -11.73
N ALA A 209 3.48 -6.09 -11.17
CA ALA A 209 4.82 -5.85 -10.64
C ALA A 209 5.15 -6.71 -9.40
N LEU A 210 4.17 -7.00 -8.56
CA LEU A 210 4.30 -7.90 -7.41
C LEU A 210 4.36 -9.37 -7.83
N LYS A 211 3.58 -9.77 -8.84
CA LYS A 211 3.62 -11.13 -9.40
C LYS A 211 4.97 -11.44 -10.01
N ALA A 212 5.48 -10.57 -10.89
CA ALA A 212 6.78 -10.75 -11.54
C ALA A 212 7.92 -10.89 -10.51
N ARG A 213 7.91 -10.08 -9.44
CA ARG A 213 8.91 -10.17 -8.37
C ARG A 213 8.81 -11.45 -7.56
N ASN A 214 7.60 -11.91 -7.24
CA ASN A 214 7.40 -13.16 -6.50
C ASN A 214 7.74 -14.39 -7.36
N GLU A 215 7.49 -14.34 -8.66
CA GLU A 215 7.92 -15.36 -9.62
C GLU A 215 9.45 -15.43 -9.70
N ALA A 216 10.11 -14.28 -9.86
CA ALA A 216 11.58 -14.18 -9.81
C ALA A 216 12.17 -14.73 -8.50
N ALA A 217 11.56 -14.42 -7.36
CA ALA A 217 11.98 -14.98 -6.07
C ALA A 217 11.80 -16.50 -6.02
N LYS A 218 10.68 -17.02 -6.55
CA LYS A 218 10.40 -18.46 -6.58
C LYS A 218 11.40 -19.21 -7.46
N GLU A 219 11.80 -18.65 -8.61
CA GLU A 219 12.86 -19.24 -9.43
C GLU A 219 14.16 -19.39 -8.65
N ILE A 220 14.58 -18.35 -7.93
CA ILE A 220 15.78 -18.36 -7.09
C ILE A 220 15.68 -19.40 -5.95
N GLU A 221 14.49 -19.62 -5.39
CA GLU A 221 14.25 -20.60 -4.32
C GLU A 221 14.16 -22.04 -4.80
N LEU A 222 13.60 -22.28 -5.99
CA LEU A 222 13.47 -23.63 -6.55
C LEU A 222 14.83 -24.22 -6.95
N GLU A 223 15.78 -23.37 -7.30
CA GLU A 223 17.13 -23.77 -7.59
C GLU A 223 17.86 -24.20 -6.32
N ARG A 224 17.80 -25.51 -6.04
CA ARG A 224 18.51 -26.12 -4.92
C ARG A 224 20.02 -25.98 -5.13
N LEU A 225 20.65 -25.25 -4.22
CA LEU A 225 22.09 -25.42 -4.00
C LEU A 225 22.38 -26.82 -3.45
N PRO A 226 23.61 -27.34 -3.64
CA PRO A 226 24.04 -28.58 -3.00
C PRO A 226 23.76 -28.54 -1.48
N SER A 227 23.15 -29.59 -0.94
CA SER A 227 22.57 -29.65 0.42
C SER A 227 23.51 -29.34 1.60
N ASN A 228 24.80 -29.18 1.37
CA ASN A 228 25.79 -28.87 2.41
C ASN A 228 26.06 -27.37 2.61
N ASP A 229 25.59 -26.50 1.72
CA ASP A 229 25.83 -25.06 1.83
C ASP A 229 24.59 -24.36 2.36
N GLN A 230 24.40 -24.40 3.68
CA GLN A 230 23.48 -23.43 4.28
C GLN A 230 24.04 -22.02 4.03
N PRO A 231 23.22 -21.11 3.46
CA PRO A 231 23.66 -19.77 3.17
C PRO A 231 24.08 -19.06 4.47
N PRO A 232 25.30 -18.48 4.56
CA PRO A 232 25.73 -17.73 5.72
C PRO A 232 24.71 -16.67 6.12
N SER A 233 24.70 -16.31 7.41
CA SER A 233 23.78 -15.31 7.97
C SER A 233 24.04 -13.87 7.50
N TYR A 234 25.15 -13.63 6.79
CA TYR A 234 25.54 -12.32 6.30
C TYR A 234 25.56 -12.29 4.77
N LEU A 235 25.25 -11.12 4.21
CA LEU A 235 25.42 -10.87 2.79
C LEU A 235 26.91 -10.87 2.47
N LEU A 236 27.29 -11.49 1.35
CA LEU A 236 28.68 -11.47 0.88
C LEU A 236 29.19 -10.03 0.83
N ASP A 237 30.32 -9.76 1.49
CA ASP A 237 30.97 -8.46 1.36
C ASP A 237 31.43 -8.25 -0.08
N VAL A 238 31.60 -6.98 -0.47
CA VAL A 238 31.97 -6.61 -1.84
C VAL A 238 33.27 -7.31 -2.28
N GLY A 239 34.24 -7.47 -1.38
CA GLY A 239 35.51 -8.13 -1.68
C GLY A 239 35.34 -9.62 -1.98
N THR A 240 34.59 -10.32 -1.14
CA THR A 240 34.29 -11.76 -1.34
C THR A 240 33.44 -11.98 -2.59
N TRP A 241 32.41 -11.16 -2.80
CA TRP A 241 31.61 -11.18 -4.04
C TRP A 241 32.49 -10.94 -5.28
N GLN A 242 33.37 -9.96 -5.24
CA GLN A 242 34.26 -9.65 -6.35
C GLN A 242 35.22 -10.79 -6.66
N LYS A 243 35.77 -11.46 -5.62
CA LYS A 243 36.62 -12.65 -5.78
C LYS A 243 35.85 -13.81 -6.40
N ALA A 244 34.64 -14.09 -5.90
CA ALA A 244 33.82 -15.21 -6.36
C ALA A 244 33.33 -15.05 -7.81
N THR A 245 33.20 -13.80 -8.29
CA THR A 245 32.69 -13.50 -9.65
C THR A 245 33.75 -13.12 -10.67
N LYS A 246 35.04 -13.09 -10.29
CA LYS A 246 36.15 -12.73 -11.19
C LYS A 246 36.68 -13.96 -11.93
N PRO A 247 36.59 -14.02 -13.28
CA PRO A 247 37.17 -15.11 -14.06
C PRO A 247 38.69 -15.03 -14.26
N GLY A 248 39.39 -14.10 -13.60
CA GLY A 248 40.85 -13.95 -13.66
C GLY A 248 41.34 -12.52 -13.40
N SER A 249 42.66 -12.34 -13.20
CA SER A 249 43.31 -11.06 -12.87
C SER A 249 43.15 -9.96 -13.94
N PHE A 250 42.95 -10.33 -15.20
CA PHE A 250 42.79 -9.40 -16.33
C PHE A 250 41.34 -9.20 -16.79
N SER A 251 40.37 -9.80 -16.10
CA SER A 251 38.96 -9.69 -16.49
C SER A 251 38.34 -8.36 -16.05
N VAL A 252 37.80 -7.59 -17.00
CA VAL A 252 37.09 -6.34 -16.71
C VAL A 252 35.64 -6.67 -16.32
N ARG A 253 35.22 -6.22 -15.13
CA ARG A 253 33.83 -6.33 -14.68
C ARG A 253 32.95 -5.44 -15.57
N ARG A 254 31.87 -5.97 -16.12
CA ARG A 254 30.97 -5.24 -17.03
C ARG A 254 29.51 -5.58 -16.74
N GLY A 255 28.61 -4.67 -17.13
CA GLY A 255 27.17 -4.91 -17.12
C GLY A 255 26.57 -5.09 -15.72
N GLN A 256 25.75 -6.14 -15.55
CA GLN A 256 24.97 -6.40 -14.34
C GLN A 256 25.83 -6.65 -13.10
N VAL A 257 26.97 -7.35 -13.25
CA VAL A 257 27.86 -7.66 -12.13
C VAL A 257 28.40 -6.39 -11.46
N LEU A 258 28.71 -5.35 -12.25
CA LEU A 258 29.14 -4.05 -11.73
C LEU A 258 28.00 -3.30 -11.01
N LYS A 259 26.76 -3.45 -11.49
CA LYS A 259 25.58 -2.90 -10.80
C LYS A 259 25.38 -3.57 -9.44
N ILE A 260 25.56 -4.89 -9.38
CA ILE A 260 25.51 -5.65 -8.12
C ILE A 260 26.60 -5.17 -7.15
N ASP A 261 27.82 -4.89 -7.62
CA ASP A 261 28.89 -4.35 -6.77
C ASP A 261 28.49 -3.04 -6.08
N LYS A 262 27.95 -2.11 -6.88
CA LYS A 262 27.52 -0.82 -6.38
C LYS A 262 26.43 -0.98 -5.32
N LEU A 263 25.45 -1.84 -5.58
CA LEU A 263 24.36 -2.11 -4.64
C LEU A 263 24.82 -2.84 -3.37
N LEU A 264 25.78 -3.76 -3.47
CA LEU A 264 26.38 -4.40 -2.29
C LEU A 264 27.13 -3.41 -1.42
N HIS A 265 27.83 -2.45 -2.05
CA HIS A 265 28.47 -1.36 -1.33
C HIS A 265 27.44 -0.46 -0.63
N GLU A 266 26.40 -0.03 -1.36
CA GLU A 266 25.28 0.74 -0.78
C GLU A 266 24.61 -0.01 0.37
N TYR A 267 24.41 -1.32 0.24
CA TYR A 267 23.88 -2.15 1.33
C TYR A 267 24.81 -2.15 2.54
N GLY A 268 26.12 -2.28 2.34
CA GLY A 268 27.11 -2.22 3.41
C GLY A 268 27.01 -0.95 4.26
N VAL A 269 26.69 0.19 3.63
CA VAL A 269 26.48 1.47 4.33
C VAL A 269 25.24 1.44 5.24
N VAL A 270 24.14 0.82 4.80
CA VAL A 270 22.87 0.80 5.55
C VAL A 270 22.68 -0.46 6.42
N ALA A 271 23.53 -1.47 6.25
CA ALA A 271 23.36 -2.77 6.90
C ALA A 271 23.37 -2.69 8.43
N GLY A 272 24.19 -1.80 9.00
CA GLY A 272 24.29 -1.60 10.46
C GLY A 272 23.11 -0.85 11.08
N ARG A 273 22.26 -0.18 10.28
CA ARG A 273 21.17 0.64 10.82
C ARG A 273 20.04 -0.23 11.37
N THR A 274 19.70 -0.04 12.64
CA THR A 274 18.67 -0.81 13.36
C THR A 274 17.34 -0.07 13.47
N ASP A 275 17.31 1.22 13.17
CA ASP A 275 16.10 2.06 13.18
C ASP A 275 15.18 1.75 11.98
N ALA A 276 13.92 2.19 12.06
CA ALA A 276 12.90 1.87 11.05
C ALA A 276 13.22 2.43 9.65
N GLU A 277 13.87 3.60 9.57
CA GLU A 277 14.28 4.20 8.31
C GLU A 277 15.43 3.41 7.68
N GLY A 278 16.46 3.09 8.46
CA GLY A 278 17.57 2.26 8.03
C GLY A 278 17.17 0.85 7.61
N GLN A 279 16.21 0.23 8.32
CA GLN A 279 15.64 -1.06 7.89
C GLN A 279 14.92 -0.94 6.55
N ARG A 280 14.19 0.16 6.32
CA ARG A 280 13.51 0.41 5.05
C ARG A 280 14.49 0.65 3.91
N GLU A 281 15.50 1.48 4.12
CA GLU A 281 16.57 1.72 3.13
C GLU A 281 17.26 0.41 2.75
N ALA A 282 17.63 -0.41 3.75
CA ALA A 282 18.21 -1.72 3.53
C ALA A 282 17.29 -2.63 2.68
N LEU A 283 15.98 -2.65 2.95
CA LEU A 283 15.03 -3.41 2.14
C LEU A 283 14.96 -2.91 0.69
N ASN A 284 15.00 -1.59 0.48
CA ASN A 284 15.01 -1.01 -0.87
C ASN A 284 16.28 -1.42 -1.65
N VAL A 285 17.45 -1.43 -1.00
CA VAL A 285 18.70 -1.86 -1.65
C VAL A 285 18.68 -3.36 -1.93
N LEU A 286 18.22 -4.19 -0.98
CA LEU A 286 18.08 -5.65 -1.17
C LEU A 286 17.13 -5.97 -2.34
N GLU A 287 16.01 -5.24 -2.46
CA GLU A 287 15.10 -5.40 -3.60
C GLU A 287 15.78 -5.10 -4.94
N GLN A 288 16.59 -4.04 -5.01
CA GLN A 288 17.37 -3.71 -6.21
C GLN A 288 18.41 -4.79 -6.54
N ILE A 289 19.07 -5.35 -5.52
CA ILE A 289 20.01 -6.46 -5.71
C ILE A 289 19.27 -7.66 -6.31
N LEU A 290 18.10 -8.05 -5.76
CA LEU A 290 17.29 -9.14 -6.33
C LEU A 290 16.88 -8.88 -7.77
N GLY A 291 16.52 -7.64 -8.10
CA GLY A 291 16.22 -7.25 -9.48
C GLY A 291 17.41 -7.47 -10.42
N GLN A 292 18.63 -7.13 -10.00
CA GLN A 292 19.83 -7.38 -10.79
C GLN A 292 20.19 -8.87 -10.86
N VAL A 293 20.02 -9.61 -9.77
CA VAL A 293 20.25 -11.07 -9.72
C VAL A 293 19.31 -11.79 -10.68
N HIS A 294 18.00 -11.55 -10.60
CA HIS A 294 17.03 -12.17 -11.51
C HIS A 294 17.29 -11.76 -12.96
N SER A 295 17.56 -10.47 -13.21
CA SER A 295 17.91 -10.01 -14.55
C SER A 295 19.15 -10.71 -15.11
N HIS A 296 20.14 -11.02 -14.27
CA HIS A 296 21.33 -11.78 -14.68
C HIS A 296 20.99 -13.22 -15.02
N ILE A 297 20.20 -13.90 -14.18
CA ILE A 297 19.76 -15.29 -14.40
C ILE A 297 18.98 -15.39 -15.71
N VAL A 298 17.99 -14.53 -15.94
CA VAL A 298 17.17 -14.55 -17.16
C VAL A 298 17.98 -14.24 -18.42
N GLN A 299 18.85 -13.23 -18.39
CA GLN A 299 19.58 -12.80 -19.60
C GLN A 299 20.76 -13.70 -19.95
N LYS A 300 21.41 -14.31 -18.96
CA LYS A 300 22.61 -15.13 -19.18
C LYS A 300 22.30 -16.62 -19.20
N GLY A 301 21.17 -17.04 -18.63
CA GLY A 301 20.74 -18.42 -18.55
C GLY A 301 21.79 -19.33 -17.90
N ASP A 302 21.71 -20.62 -18.24
CA ASP A 302 22.55 -21.66 -17.66
C ASP A 302 24.03 -21.60 -18.08
N GLY A 303 24.33 -20.92 -19.18
CA GLY A 303 25.69 -20.78 -19.70
C GLY A 303 26.57 -19.79 -18.94
N SER A 304 26.05 -19.07 -17.94
CA SER A 304 26.85 -18.10 -17.18
C SER A 304 27.78 -18.79 -16.19
N ARG A 305 29.10 -18.56 -16.32
CA ARG A 305 30.08 -19.02 -15.31
C ARG A 305 29.83 -18.48 -13.90
N ASN A 306 29.16 -17.33 -13.79
CA ASN A 306 28.84 -16.70 -12.51
C ASN A 306 27.46 -17.10 -11.96
N ARG A 307 26.72 -17.96 -12.66
CA ARG A 307 25.32 -18.29 -12.35
C ARG A 307 25.15 -18.75 -10.90
N GLU A 308 25.94 -19.74 -10.50
CA GLU A 308 25.88 -20.32 -9.16
C GLU A 308 26.12 -19.28 -8.06
N VAL A 309 27.17 -18.47 -8.20
CA VAL A 309 27.48 -17.39 -7.24
C VAL A 309 26.37 -16.32 -7.21
N VAL A 310 25.80 -15.99 -8.36
CA VAL A 310 24.67 -15.05 -8.49
C VAL A 310 23.41 -15.59 -7.80
N LEU A 311 23.15 -16.89 -7.91
CA LEU A 311 22.02 -17.56 -7.24
C LEU A 311 22.22 -17.63 -5.73
N GLN A 312 23.42 -18.01 -5.28
CA GLN A 312 23.79 -17.96 -3.87
C GLN A 312 23.54 -16.57 -3.29
N LEU A 313 24.01 -15.53 -3.99
CA LEU A 313 23.71 -14.15 -3.62
C LEU A 313 22.19 -13.90 -3.56
N GLY A 314 21.44 -14.30 -4.58
CA GLY A 314 19.98 -14.18 -4.61
C GLY A 314 19.31 -14.78 -3.37
N GLN A 315 19.69 -15.99 -3.01
CA GLN A 315 19.16 -16.70 -1.83
C GLN A 315 19.51 -15.99 -0.52
N HIS A 316 20.74 -15.48 -0.39
CA HIS A 316 21.15 -14.69 0.78
C HIS A 316 20.32 -13.41 0.89
N VAL A 317 20.11 -12.72 -0.23
CA VAL A 317 19.33 -11.49 -0.27
C VAL A 317 17.86 -11.77 0.08
N LEU A 318 17.26 -12.86 -0.42
CA LEU A 318 15.89 -13.26 -0.06
C LEU A 318 15.75 -13.53 1.44
N LYS A 319 16.69 -14.29 2.02
CA LYS A 319 16.73 -14.56 3.46
C LYS A 319 16.79 -13.27 4.28
N LEU A 320 17.76 -12.40 3.96
CA LEU A 320 17.92 -11.12 4.66
C LEU A 320 16.72 -10.19 4.47
N TYR A 321 16.13 -10.17 3.27
CA TYR A 321 14.93 -9.38 2.99
C TYR A 321 13.76 -9.81 3.88
N ARG A 322 13.55 -11.12 4.07
CA ARG A 322 12.53 -11.66 4.99
C ARG A 322 12.79 -11.25 6.43
N GLU A 323 14.00 -11.49 6.92
CA GLU A 323 14.38 -11.17 8.31
C GLU A 323 14.21 -9.68 8.61
N ARG A 324 14.66 -8.81 7.71
CA ARG A 324 14.52 -7.35 7.86
C ARG A 324 13.08 -6.88 7.71
N SER A 325 12.29 -7.50 6.85
CA SER A 325 10.86 -7.18 6.71
C SER A 325 10.11 -7.46 8.02
N VAL A 326 10.40 -8.60 8.67
CA VAL A 326 9.86 -8.94 9.99
C VAL A 326 10.31 -7.92 11.04
N ARG A 327 11.62 -7.60 11.08
CA ARG A 327 12.15 -6.61 12.04
C ARG A 327 11.52 -5.23 11.86
N LEU A 328 11.36 -4.76 10.64
CA LEU A 328 10.70 -3.48 10.34
C LEU A 328 9.24 -3.50 10.80
N ALA A 329 8.51 -4.60 10.58
CA ALA A 329 7.15 -4.75 11.07
C ALA A 329 7.06 -4.67 12.60
N LEU A 330 7.99 -5.32 13.32
CA LEU A 330 8.07 -5.28 14.79
C LEU A 330 8.41 -3.88 15.32
N LEU A 331 9.39 -3.19 14.72
CA LEU A 331 9.74 -1.81 15.10
C LEU A 331 8.54 -0.88 14.95
N LYS A 332 7.85 -0.96 13.82
CA LYS A 332 6.65 -0.17 13.55
C LYS A 332 5.48 -0.53 14.48
N GLN A 333 5.36 -1.79 14.89
CA GLN A 333 4.38 -2.21 15.89
C GLN A 333 4.70 -1.63 17.27
N SER A 334 5.97 -1.64 17.67
CA SER A 334 6.43 -1.04 18.93
C SER A 334 6.19 0.47 18.94
N GLN A 335 6.53 1.17 17.86
CA GLN A 335 6.22 2.59 17.68
C GLN A 335 4.73 2.86 17.84
N ALA A 336 3.86 2.06 17.19
CA ALA A 336 2.42 2.18 17.35
C ALA A 336 1.92 2.00 18.79
N LYS A 337 2.46 1.02 19.54
CA LYS A 337 2.07 0.83 20.95
C LYS A 337 2.39 2.07 21.79
N ASN A 338 3.54 2.71 21.53
CA ASN A 338 3.92 3.94 22.23
C ASN A 338 2.99 5.12 21.88
N LEU A 339 2.49 5.15 20.64
CA LEU A 339 1.56 6.20 20.18
C LEU A 339 0.16 6.10 20.78
N VAL A 340 -0.26 4.93 21.24
CA VAL A 340 -1.56 4.78 21.94
C VAL A 340 -1.57 5.57 23.26
N GLY A 341 -0.41 5.94 23.80
CA GLY A 341 -0.27 6.88 24.93
C GLY A 341 0.16 8.29 24.54
N ALA A 342 0.34 8.58 23.25
CA ALA A 342 0.86 9.87 22.78
C ALA A 342 -0.21 10.96 22.72
N SER A 343 0.21 12.21 22.90
CA SER A 343 -0.69 13.37 22.81
C SER A 343 -1.14 13.61 21.36
N LYS A 344 -2.30 14.28 21.20
CA LYS A 344 -2.87 14.66 19.90
C LYS A 344 -1.88 15.38 18.97
N TYR A 345 -0.93 16.14 19.51
CA TYR A 345 0.07 16.88 18.74
C TYR A 345 1.16 15.97 18.15
N GLN A 346 1.59 14.94 18.89
CA GLN A 346 2.59 13.97 18.41
C GLN A 346 2.06 13.15 17.22
N LEU A 347 0.77 12.81 17.22
CA LEU A 347 0.12 12.11 16.11
C LEU A 347 0.07 12.95 14.82
N LEU A 348 0.02 14.29 14.96
CA LEU A 348 -0.04 15.21 13.81
C LEU A 348 1.33 15.38 13.15
N ASP A 349 2.40 15.49 13.93
CA ASP A 349 3.76 15.59 13.41
C ASP A 349 4.17 14.33 12.64
N GLU A 350 3.82 13.15 13.17
CA GLU A 350 4.10 11.88 12.51
C GLU A 350 3.28 11.68 11.23
N TYR A 351 2.02 12.13 11.20
CA TYR A 351 1.22 12.18 9.98
C TYR A 351 1.89 13.04 8.90
N ASN A 352 2.37 14.23 9.27
CA ASN A 352 3.05 15.14 8.34
C ASN A 352 4.36 14.54 7.81
N ALA A 353 5.13 13.86 8.68
CA ALA A 353 6.35 13.16 8.29
C ALA A 353 6.08 12.04 7.28
N LEU A 354 5.10 11.16 7.56
CA LEU A 354 4.70 10.07 6.65
C LEU A 354 4.25 10.59 5.27
N MET A 355 3.52 11.72 5.25
CA MET A 355 3.04 12.32 4.02
C MET A 355 4.15 12.99 3.19
N ALA A 356 5.03 13.76 3.83
CA ALA A 356 6.18 14.38 3.18
C ALA A 356 7.10 13.32 2.56
N GLU A 357 7.27 12.20 3.26
CA GLU A 357 8.11 11.10 2.84
C GLU A 357 7.53 10.29 1.67
N GLY A 358 6.24 9.98 1.70
CA GLY A 358 5.55 9.34 0.56
C GLY A 358 5.61 10.19 -0.72
N LEU A 359 5.63 11.52 -0.58
CA LEU A 359 5.80 12.46 -1.69
C LEU A 359 7.26 12.54 -2.19
N LYS A 360 8.25 12.59 -1.29
CA LYS A 360 9.69 12.58 -1.65
C LYS A 360 10.09 11.33 -2.43
N LEU A 361 9.64 10.15 -2.00
CA LEU A 361 9.93 8.88 -2.70
C LEU A 361 9.38 8.83 -4.14
N GLY A 362 8.31 9.58 -4.43
CA GLY A 362 7.79 9.71 -5.80
C GLY A 362 8.66 10.58 -6.71
N THR A 363 9.51 11.43 -6.15
CA THR A 363 10.27 12.46 -6.88
C THR A 363 11.78 12.18 -6.95
N GLU A 364 12.39 11.60 -5.91
CA GLU A 364 13.85 11.42 -5.84
C GLU A 364 14.36 10.10 -6.45
N SER A 365 13.61 9.00 -6.39
CA SER A 365 14.14 7.69 -6.82
C SER A 365 14.19 7.47 -8.34
N TRP A 366 13.98 8.50 -9.15
CA TRP A 366 13.84 8.36 -10.61
C TRP A 366 14.46 9.50 -11.43
N GLY A 367 15.35 10.28 -10.82
CA GLY A 367 16.19 11.27 -11.51
C GLY A 367 17.44 10.68 -12.19
N GLN A 368 17.48 9.36 -12.45
CA GLN A 368 18.58 8.68 -13.16
C GLN A 368 18.04 7.71 -14.20
#